data_AF-A0A4S4DEB7-F1
#
_entry.id   AF-A0A4S4DEB7-F1
#
_cell.length_a   1.000
_cell.length_b   1.000
_cell.length_c   1.000
_cell.angle_alpha   90.00
_cell.angle_beta   90.00
_cell.angle_gamma   90.00
#
_symmetry.space_group_name_H-M   'P 1'
#
loop_
_entity.id
_entity.type
_entity.pdbx_description
1 polymer ?
#
loop_
_entity_poly.entity_id
_entity_poly.type
_entity_poly.pdbx_seq_one_letter_code
_entity_poly.pdbx_strand_id
1 'polypeptide(L)'
;MADQGMDLNAPHSMGTTIIGVTYNGGVVLGADSRTSTGMYVANRASDKITQLTDNVYVCRSGSAADSQVVSDYVRYFLHQHTKEEIYRVNEVLKALDDYGVLQLEIQLGQPATVKVAANLVRLLSYNNKSMLETGLIVGGWDKYEGGKIYGIPLGGTIIEQPFAIGGSGSSYLYGFFDQAWKEGMTKDEAEQLVVKAVSLAIARDGASGGVVRTVIINSEGVKRNFYQGDALPLWHEELEPQNSLLDSCIFVVGILPFVAISIAPIGSGMVILPRPCSEEPWQTLEPTMAFHRFSIKGRVYPAILPVEKKKVIGRVLSGITPLELHIFDIFEDVEYKRCTVEVSLMDGSQKLQAHAYVWANSGDPNLYGDWIFEEWRQAQMKDFIKMTMRFMEELEQPESKARVETYESFYQPSG
;
A
#
# COMPACT_ATOMS: atom_id res chain seq x y z
N MET A 1 -21.15 -8.90 -30.02
CA MET A 1 -20.30 -8.91 -28.81
C MET A 1 -21.20 -9.30 -27.67
N ALA A 2 -21.06 -10.53 -27.17
CA ALA A 2 -21.89 -11.02 -26.08
C ALA A 2 -21.44 -10.36 -24.78
N ASP A 3 -22.43 -9.84 -24.04
CA ASP A 3 -22.32 -9.34 -22.69
C ASP A 3 -21.76 -10.45 -21.77
N GLN A 4 -20.45 -10.42 -21.49
CA GLN A 4 -19.84 -11.28 -20.49
C GLN A 4 -20.14 -10.67 -19.12
N GLY A 5 -21.29 -11.03 -18.56
CA GLY A 5 -21.60 -10.72 -17.16
C GLY A 5 -20.47 -11.19 -16.26
N MET A 6 -19.95 -10.29 -15.44
CA MET A 6 -18.90 -10.57 -14.46
C MET A 6 -19.46 -11.54 -13.41
N ASP A 7 -19.04 -12.80 -13.45
CA ASP A 7 -19.44 -13.79 -12.45
C ASP A 7 -18.78 -13.47 -11.10
N LEU A 8 -19.56 -12.88 -10.20
CA LEU A 8 -19.13 -12.52 -8.84
C LEU A 8 -18.79 -13.75 -7.98
N ASN A 9 -19.16 -14.96 -8.41
CA ASN A 9 -18.84 -16.20 -7.70
C ASN A 9 -17.61 -16.93 -8.28
N ALA A 10 -17.00 -16.41 -9.34
CA ALA A 10 -15.80 -17.00 -9.91
C ALA A 10 -14.63 -16.90 -8.89
N PRO A 11 -13.78 -17.94 -8.77
CA PRO A 11 -12.61 -17.90 -7.91
C PRO A 11 -11.75 -16.67 -8.21
N HIS A 12 -11.25 -16.03 -7.16
CA HIS A 12 -10.28 -14.95 -7.29
C HIS A 12 -8.97 -15.51 -7.87
N SER A 13 -8.84 -15.46 -9.20
CA SER A 13 -7.61 -15.80 -9.91
C SER A 13 -6.58 -14.72 -9.63
N MET A 14 -5.49 -15.09 -8.97
CA MET A 14 -4.45 -14.14 -8.62
C MET A 14 -3.60 -13.85 -9.86
N GLY A 15 -3.83 -12.70 -10.48
CA GLY A 15 -2.77 -12.01 -11.21
C GLY A 15 -1.51 -11.93 -10.35
N THR A 16 -0.41 -12.56 -10.77
CA THR A 16 0.74 -12.79 -9.89
C THR A 16 2.03 -12.96 -10.64
N THR A 17 3.10 -12.43 -10.07
CA THR A 17 4.47 -12.80 -10.40
C THR A 17 5.13 -13.34 -9.15
N ILE A 18 5.55 -14.61 -9.18
CA ILE A 18 6.36 -15.24 -8.14
C ILE A 18 7.65 -15.80 -8.73
N ILE A 19 8.73 -15.68 -7.96
CA ILE A 19 10.08 -16.02 -8.39
C ILE A 19 10.82 -16.71 -7.24
N GLY A 20 11.64 -17.71 -7.55
CA GLY A 20 12.65 -18.27 -6.66
C GLY A 20 13.97 -18.44 -7.38
N VAL A 21 15.08 -18.05 -6.75
CA VAL A 21 16.44 -18.13 -7.33
C VAL A 21 17.41 -18.68 -6.28
N THR A 22 18.24 -19.64 -6.66
CA THR A 22 19.38 -20.11 -5.86
C THR A 22 20.58 -19.18 -6.03
N TYR A 23 21.36 -19.01 -4.97
CA TYR A 23 22.63 -18.27 -4.99
C TYR A 23 23.67 -18.98 -4.12
N ASN A 24 24.92 -18.52 -4.17
CA ASN A 24 25.99 -19.06 -3.33
C ASN A 24 25.73 -18.79 -1.84
N GLY A 25 25.12 -19.77 -1.17
CA GLY A 25 24.82 -19.74 0.26
C GLY A 25 23.33 -19.89 0.61
N GLY A 26 22.42 -19.85 -0.36
CA GLY A 26 20.99 -19.93 -0.05
C GLY A 26 20.06 -19.72 -1.23
N VAL A 27 18.85 -19.23 -0.92
CA VAL A 27 17.83 -18.89 -1.92
C VAL A 27 17.22 -17.52 -1.66
N VAL A 28 16.74 -16.88 -2.73
CA VAL A 28 15.90 -15.68 -2.67
C VAL A 28 14.56 -16.02 -3.30
N LEU A 29 13.49 -15.78 -2.56
CA LEU A 29 12.12 -15.79 -3.05
C LEU A 29 11.64 -14.36 -3.26
N GLY A 30 10.83 -14.13 -4.29
CA GLY A 30 10.24 -12.82 -4.58
C GLY A 30 8.82 -12.94 -5.10
N ALA A 31 7.99 -11.96 -4.75
CA ALA A 31 6.63 -11.86 -5.26
C ALA A 31 6.14 -10.41 -5.30
N ASP A 32 5.20 -10.14 -6.20
CA ASP A 32 4.38 -8.92 -6.16
C ASP A 32 3.27 -9.03 -5.09
N SER A 33 2.49 -7.97 -4.89
CA SER A 33 1.49 -7.89 -3.82
C SER A 33 0.05 -7.64 -4.29
N ARG A 34 -0.19 -7.58 -5.60
CA ARG A 34 -1.55 -7.36 -6.14
C ARG A 34 -2.35 -8.66 -6.13
N THR A 35 -3.61 -8.57 -5.69
CA THR A 35 -4.62 -9.61 -5.89
C THR A 35 -5.80 -8.97 -6.62
N SER A 36 -6.19 -9.53 -7.76
CA SER A 36 -7.29 -9.03 -8.58
C SER A 36 -8.51 -9.96 -8.57
N THR A 37 -9.65 -9.40 -8.91
CA THR A 37 -10.91 -10.10 -9.19
C THR A 37 -11.39 -9.62 -10.55
N GLY A 38 -11.03 -10.36 -11.60
CA GLY A 38 -11.11 -9.85 -12.96
C GLY A 38 -10.25 -8.59 -13.09
N MET A 39 -10.88 -7.47 -13.48
CA MET A 39 -10.20 -6.18 -13.66
C MET A 39 -10.04 -5.37 -12.36
N TYR A 40 -10.76 -5.73 -11.30
CA TYR A 40 -10.71 -4.98 -10.04
C TYR A 40 -9.55 -5.44 -9.17
N VAL A 41 -8.75 -4.50 -8.67
CA VAL A 41 -7.69 -4.79 -7.69
C VAL A 41 -8.32 -4.91 -6.30
N ALA A 42 -8.52 -6.14 -5.83
CA ALA A 42 -9.12 -6.41 -4.54
C ALA A 42 -8.18 -6.13 -3.36
N ASN A 43 -6.87 -6.38 -3.54
CA ASN A 43 -5.86 -6.05 -2.55
C ASN A 43 -4.55 -5.64 -3.25
N ARG A 44 -3.94 -4.54 -2.83
CA ARG A 44 -2.65 -4.03 -3.36
C ARG A 44 -1.42 -4.44 -2.54
N ALA A 45 -1.60 -5.03 -1.37
CA ALA A 45 -0.54 -5.27 -0.38
C ALA A 45 -0.48 -6.73 0.13
N SER A 46 -1.06 -7.67 -0.64
CA SER A 46 -1.07 -9.10 -0.33
C SER A 46 0.33 -9.67 -0.11
N ASP A 47 0.48 -10.57 0.86
CA ASP A 47 1.70 -11.34 1.07
C ASP A 47 1.57 -12.73 0.43
N LYS A 48 2.28 -12.93 -0.67
CA LYS A 48 2.24 -14.18 -1.45
C LYS A 48 3.36 -15.14 -1.05
N ILE A 49 4.24 -14.77 -0.11
CA ILE A 49 5.35 -15.60 0.36
C ILE A 49 5.04 -16.10 1.76
N THR A 50 4.62 -17.36 1.83
CA THR A 50 4.10 -17.99 3.03
C THR A 50 5.17 -18.84 3.70
N GLN A 51 5.42 -18.62 4.99
CA GLN A 51 6.33 -19.46 5.77
C GLN A 51 5.72 -20.84 5.99
N LEU A 52 6.44 -21.93 5.70
CA LEU A 52 6.03 -23.30 6.00
C LEU A 52 6.71 -23.82 7.27
N THR A 53 8.02 -23.56 7.40
CA THR A 53 8.85 -23.84 8.58
C THR A 53 9.84 -22.69 8.77
N ASP A 54 10.71 -22.74 9.78
CA ASP A 54 11.71 -21.69 10.02
C ASP A 54 12.70 -21.50 8.87
N ASN A 55 12.86 -22.53 8.03
CA ASN A 55 13.85 -22.58 6.95
C ASN A 55 13.24 -22.83 5.56
N VAL A 56 11.91 -22.96 5.44
CA VAL A 56 11.21 -23.23 4.17
C VAL A 56 10.01 -22.32 4.01
N TYR A 57 9.91 -21.72 2.82
CA TYR A 57 8.84 -20.83 2.41
C TYR A 57 8.24 -21.30 1.08
N VAL A 58 7.00 -20.89 0.83
CA VAL A 58 6.30 -21.14 -0.43
C VAL A 58 5.76 -19.84 -1.01
N CYS A 59 6.06 -19.60 -2.28
CA CYS A 59 5.42 -18.56 -3.07
C CYS A 59 4.13 -19.11 -3.68
N ARG A 60 3.05 -18.33 -3.59
CA ARG A 60 1.69 -18.75 -3.99
C ARG A 60 1.21 -18.01 -5.23
N SER A 61 0.69 -18.76 -6.20
CA SER A 61 -0.02 -18.23 -7.38
C SER A 61 -1.18 -19.17 -7.78
N GLY A 62 -2.04 -18.70 -8.68
CA GLY A 62 -3.29 -19.37 -9.07
C GLY A 62 -4.48 -18.86 -8.26
N SER A 63 -5.40 -19.73 -7.85
CA SER A 63 -6.49 -19.42 -6.93
C SER A 63 -5.93 -19.03 -5.56
N ALA A 64 -6.35 -17.85 -5.06
CA ALA A 64 -5.90 -17.36 -3.75
C ALA A 64 -6.30 -18.30 -2.62
N ALA A 65 -7.53 -18.82 -2.67
CA ALA A 65 -8.08 -19.72 -1.66
C ALA A 65 -7.36 -21.08 -1.69
N ASP A 66 -7.23 -21.68 -2.87
CA ASP A 66 -6.63 -23.02 -3.02
C ASP A 66 -5.18 -23.03 -2.55
N SER A 67 -4.39 -22.05 -3.02
CA SER A 67 -2.98 -21.96 -2.68
C SER A 67 -2.75 -21.66 -1.20
N GLN A 68 -3.65 -20.89 -0.57
CA GLN A 68 -3.60 -20.64 0.87
C GLN A 68 -3.91 -21.91 1.66
N VAL A 69 -5.00 -22.61 1.32
CA VAL A 69 -5.40 -23.85 1.99
C VAL A 69 -4.31 -24.91 1.88
N VAL A 70 -3.73 -25.12 0.69
CA VAL A 70 -2.62 -26.06 0.51
C VAL A 70 -1.44 -25.68 1.40
N SER A 71 -1.08 -24.40 1.45
CA SER A 71 0.04 -23.93 2.28
C SER A 71 -0.21 -24.14 3.78
N ASP A 72 -1.44 -23.90 4.25
CA ASP A 72 -1.82 -24.04 5.65
C ASP A 72 -1.85 -25.53 6.08
N TYR A 73 -2.35 -26.43 5.23
CA TYR A 73 -2.26 -27.88 5.47
C TYR A 73 -0.82 -28.37 5.51
N VAL A 74 0.00 -27.96 4.55
CA VAL A 74 1.42 -28.33 4.50
C VAL A 74 2.14 -27.84 5.75
N ARG A 75 1.95 -26.58 6.14
CA ARG A 75 2.51 -26.02 7.37
C ARG A 75 2.09 -26.85 8.59
N TYR A 76 0.79 -27.18 8.71
CA TYR A 76 0.29 -27.99 9.81
C TYR A 76 0.99 -29.35 9.88
N PHE A 77 1.04 -30.10 8.77
CA PHE A 77 1.69 -31.41 8.72
C PHE A 77 3.20 -31.34 8.99
N LEU A 78 3.90 -30.33 8.49
CA LEU A 78 5.33 -30.14 8.77
C LEU A 78 5.58 -29.88 10.26
N HIS A 79 4.76 -29.03 10.90
CA HIS A 79 4.87 -28.82 12.35
C HIS A 79 4.56 -30.07 13.15
N GLN A 80 3.58 -30.88 12.73
CA GLN A 80 3.29 -32.15 13.39
C GLN A 80 4.45 -33.14 13.25
N HIS A 81 5.06 -33.24 12.07
CA HIS A 81 6.25 -34.07 11.86
C HIS A 81 7.42 -33.64 12.76
N THR A 82 7.70 -32.34 12.84
CA THR A 82 8.75 -31.80 13.72
C THR A 82 8.44 -32.11 15.19
N LYS A 83 7.18 -31.98 15.63
CA LYS A 83 6.77 -32.32 17.00
C LYS A 83 6.89 -33.81 17.29
N GLU A 84 6.44 -34.68 16.39
CA GLU A 84 6.54 -36.14 16.58
C GLU A 84 7.99 -36.62 16.69
N GLU A 85 8.91 -36.05 15.91
CA GLU A 85 10.34 -36.32 16.05
C GLU A 85 10.87 -35.85 17.41
N ILE A 86 10.47 -34.67 17.87
CA ILE A 86 10.82 -34.17 19.20
C ILE A 86 10.27 -35.11 20.29
N TYR A 87 9.00 -35.53 20.20
CA TYR A 87 8.39 -36.43 21.18
C TYR A 87 9.04 -37.81 21.21
N ARG A 88 9.27 -38.43 20.03
CA ARG A 88 9.92 -39.75 19.94
C ARG A 88 11.29 -39.72 20.57
N VAL A 89 12.07 -38.67 20.31
CA VAL A 89 13.40 -38.62 20.89
C VAL A 89 13.36 -38.18 22.34
N ASN A 90 12.43 -37.33 22.77
CA ASN A 90 12.21 -37.06 24.19
C ASN A 90 11.84 -38.33 24.98
N GLU A 91 11.05 -39.26 24.41
CA GLU A 91 10.82 -40.56 25.05
C GLU A 91 12.08 -41.39 25.16
N VAL A 92 12.90 -41.44 24.10
CA VAL A 92 14.18 -42.16 24.11
C VAL A 92 15.16 -41.52 25.10
N LEU A 93 15.26 -40.19 25.14
CA LEU A 93 16.09 -39.45 26.08
C LEU A 93 15.62 -39.66 27.52
N LYS A 94 14.30 -39.63 27.78
CA LYS A 94 13.73 -39.90 29.10
C LYS A 94 13.98 -41.33 29.56
N ALA A 95 14.02 -42.29 28.63
CA ALA A 95 14.44 -43.67 28.91
C ALA A 95 15.97 -43.82 29.12
N LEU A 96 16.76 -42.87 28.61
CA LEU A 96 18.22 -42.82 28.77
C LEU A 96 18.67 -41.91 29.93
N ASP A 97 17.76 -41.13 30.53
CA ASP A 97 18.02 -40.22 31.66
C ASP A 97 18.46 -40.98 32.93
N ASP A 98 18.12 -42.28 33.03
CA ASP A 98 18.67 -43.22 34.02
C ASP A 98 20.21 -43.39 33.92
N TYR A 99 20.84 -42.93 32.83
CA TYR A 99 22.29 -43.04 32.59
C TYR A 99 23.03 -41.68 32.51
N GLY A 100 22.39 -40.56 32.87
CA GLY A 100 23.08 -39.28 33.11
C GLY A 100 23.72 -38.62 31.87
N VAL A 101 23.02 -38.62 30.73
CA VAL A 101 23.54 -38.07 29.45
C VAL A 101 22.83 -36.77 29.07
N LEU A 102 23.04 -35.71 29.87
CA LEU A 102 22.34 -34.42 29.74
C LEU A 102 22.86 -33.50 28.61
N GLN A 103 23.61 -34.01 27.63
CA GLN A 103 24.33 -33.17 26.65
C GLN A 103 23.83 -33.31 25.19
N LEU A 104 22.84 -34.16 24.92
CA LEU A 104 22.28 -34.37 23.57
C LEU A 104 21.01 -33.55 23.28
N GLU A 105 20.47 -32.80 24.25
CA GLU A 105 19.17 -32.12 24.14
C GLU A 105 19.09 -31.03 23.04
N ILE A 106 20.23 -30.60 22.47
CA ILE A 106 20.25 -29.48 21.50
C ILE A 106 20.23 -29.96 20.02
N GLN A 107 20.40 -31.26 19.74
CA GLN A 107 20.43 -31.76 18.36
C GLN A 107 19.07 -32.21 17.79
N LEU A 108 17.97 -32.01 18.52
CA LEU A 108 16.72 -32.75 18.32
C LEU A 108 15.51 -31.85 18.08
N GLY A 109 14.79 -32.13 17.00
CA GLY A 109 13.80 -31.24 16.38
C GLY A 109 14.31 -30.62 15.09
N GLN A 110 14.92 -31.42 14.22
CA GLN A 110 15.51 -30.89 13.00
C GLN A 110 14.41 -30.32 12.10
N PRO A 111 14.60 -29.09 11.58
CA PRO A 111 13.65 -28.51 10.66
C PRO A 111 13.53 -29.41 9.42
N ALA A 112 12.31 -29.54 8.91
CA ALA A 112 12.06 -30.34 7.71
C ALA A 112 12.97 -29.88 6.55
N THR A 113 13.47 -30.84 5.78
CA THR A 113 14.25 -30.51 4.59
C THR A 113 13.36 -29.84 3.54
N VAL A 114 13.97 -29.03 2.68
CA VAL A 114 13.23 -28.31 1.63
C VAL A 114 12.48 -29.31 0.73
N LYS A 115 13.12 -30.44 0.46
CA LYS A 115 12.59 -31.54 -0.35
C LYS A 115 11.38 -32.23 0.27
N VAL A 116 11.33 -32.40 1.60
CA VAL A 116 10.17 -32.98 2.28
C VAL A 116 8.97 -32.04 2.16
N ALA A 117 9.17 -30.75 2.43
CA ALA A 117 8.13 -29.74 2.27
C ALA A 117 7.60 -29.67 0.83
N ALA A 118 8.49 -29.66 -0.16
CA ALA A 118 8.10 -29.63 -1.57
C ALA A 118 7.34 -30.89 -2.02
N ASN A 119 7.70 -32.08 -1.51
CA ASN A 119 6.96 -33.31 -1.81
C ASN A 119 5.56 -33.31 -1.18
N LEU A 120 5.39 -32.72 0.00
CA LEU A 120 4.07 -32.62 0.61
C LEU A 120 3.15 -31.65 -0.18
N VAL A 121 3.69 -30.50 -0.59
CA VAL A 121 3.01 -29.56 -1.50
C VAL A 121 2.59 -30.27 -2.79
N ARG A 122 3.52 -31.00 -3.41
CA ARG A 122 3.27 -31.79 -4.61
C ARG A 122 2.17 -32.83 -4.40
N LEU A 123 2.17 -33.57 -3.29
CA LEU A 123 1.18 -34.62 -3.03
C LEU A 123 -0.25 -34.05 -2.97
N LEU A 124 -0.44 -32.94 -2.25
CA LEU A 124 -1.73 -32.27 -2.17
C LEU A 124 -2.16 -31.69 -3.52
N SER A 125 -1.24 -31.05 -4.23
CA SER A 125 -1.51 -30.43 -5.54
C SER A 125 -1.86 -31.49 -6.59
N TYR A 126 -1.08 -32.58 -6.68
CA TYR A 126 -1.27 -33.62 -7.68
C TYR A 126 -2.57 -34.40 -7.48
N ASN A 127 -2.88 -34.77 -6.22
CA ASN A 127 -4.09 -35.55 -5.91
C ASN A 127 -5.37 -34.75 -6.14
N ASN A 128 -5.29 -33.42 -6.12
CA ASN A 128 -6.43 -32.53 -6.32
C ASN A 128 -6.29 -31.66 -7.57
N LYS A 129 -5.45 -32.05 -8.55
CA LYS A 129 -5.12 -31.24 -9.74
C LYS A 129 -6.31 -30.87 -10.63
N SER A 130 -7.43 -31.59 -10.52
CA SER A 130 -8.67 -31.29 -11.25
C SER A 130 -9.59 -30.33 -10.49
N MET A 131 -9.31 -30.06 -9.22
CA MET A 131 -10.14 -29.27 -8.31
C MET A 131 -9.42 -28.01 -7.82
N LEU A 132 -8.08 -28.02 -7.78
CA LEU A 132 -7.25 -26.91 -7.30
C LEU A 132 -6.54 -26.24 -8.46
N GLU A 133 -6.48 -24.91 -8.41
CA GLU A 133 -5.66 -24.10 -9.31
C GLU A 133 -4.47 -23.52 -8.53
N THR A 134 -3.41 -24.30 -8.36
CA THR A 134 -2.24 -23.90 -7.55
C THR A 134 -0.93 -23.99 -8.34
N GLY A 135 -0.31 -22.84 -8.59
CA GLY A 135 1.07 -22.75 -9.06
C GLY A 135 1.96 -22.30 -7.89
N LEU A 136 2.86 -23.17 -7.44
CA LEU A 136 3.62 -22.96 -6.21
C LEU A 136 5.13 -23.05 -6.49
N ILE A 137 5.92 -22.23 -5.77
CA ILE A 137 7.38 -22.36 -5.74
C ILE A 137 7.79 -22.54 -4.30
N VAL A 138 8.39 -23.68 -3.97
CA VAL A 138 8.92 -23.97 -2.64
C VAL A 138 10.41 -23.66 -2.63
N GLY A 139 10.83 -22.81 -1.72
CA GLY A 139 12.24 -22.46 -1.55
C GLY A 139 12.64 -22.49 -0.09
N GLY A 140 13.85 -22.94 0.16
CA GLY A 140 14.39 -22.95 1.51
C GLY A 140 15.87 -23.27 1.54
N TRP A 141 16.38 -23.38 2.75
CA TRP A 141 17.73 -23.83 3.02
C TRP A 141 17.70 -24.95 4.07
N ASP A 142 18.48 -26.00 3.84
CA ASP A 142 18.76 -26.97 4.88
C ASP A 142 20.25 -27.32 4.93
N LYS A 143 20.68 -27.88 6.06
CA LYS A 143 22.08 -28.19 6.31
C LYS A 143 22.64 -29.34 5.47
N TYR A 144 21.77 -30.09 4.78
CA TYR A 144 22.15 -31.29 4.04
C TYR A 144 22.41 -30.98 2.56
N GLU A 145 21.46 -30.28 1.93
CA GLU A 145 21.49 -29.97 0.49
C GLU A 145 21.68 -28.48 0.19
N GLY A 146 21.72 -27.63 1.23
CA GLY A 146 21.87 -26.19 1.09
C GLY A 146 20.60 -25.52 0.60
N GLY A 147 20.76 -24.46 -0.21
CA GLY A 147 19.64 -23.72 -0.80
C GLY A 147 19.03 -24.45 -1.98
N LYS A 148 17.72 -24.73 -1.92
CA LYS A 148 16.97 -25.45 -2.98
C LYS A 148 15.69 -24.72 -3.36
N ILE A 149 15.37 -24.77 -4.65
CA ILE A 149 14.12 -24.27 -5.25
C ILE A 149 13.43 -25.43 -5.97
N TYR A 150 12.15 -25.62 -5.67
CA TYR A 150 11.26 -26.57 -6.34
C TYR A 150 10.07 -25.83 -6.94
N GLY A 151 9.89 -25.94 -8.25
CA GLY A 151 8.68 -25.53 -8.94
C GLY A 151 7.62 -26.63 -8.88
N ILE A 152 6.40 -26.25 -8.49
CA ILE A 152 5.21 -27.10 -8.53
C ILE A 152 4.15 -26.40 -9.41
N PRO A 153 4.15 -26.65 -10.72
CA PRO A 153 3.17 -26.08 -11.65
C PRO A 153 1.75 -26.62 -11.38
N LEU A 154 0.75 -26.05 -12.07
CA LEU A 154 -0.68 -26.44 -11.96
C LEU A 154 -0.94 -27.94 -12.12
N GLY A 155 -0.09 -28.67 -12.85
CA GLY A 155 -0.21 -30.13 -13.01
C GLY A 155 0.15 -30.95 -11.77
N GLY A 156 0.69 -30.33 -10.71
CA GLY A 156 1.12 -31.00 -9.49
C GLY A 156 2.42 -31.81 -9.63
N THR A 157 3.18 -31.58 -10.70
CA THR A 157 4.54 -32.14 -10.84
C THR A 157 5.52 -31.40 -9.93
N ILE A 158 6.69 -31.98 -9.67
CA ILE A 158 7.76 -31.32 -8.92
C ILE A 158 9.01 -31.27 -9.80
N ILE A 159 9.65 -30.11 -9.87
CA ILE A 159 10.87 -29.91 -10.65
C ILE A 159 11.86 -29.11 -9.80
N GLU A 160 13.06 -29.64 -9.59
CA GLU A 160 14.18 -28.91 -8.98
C GLU A 160 14.87 -28.07 -10.05
N GLN A 161 15.06 -26.77 -9.79
CA GLN A 161 15.66 -25.85 -10.74
C GLN A 161 16.52 -24.81 -10.01
N PRO A 162 17.57 -24.25 -10.65
CA PRO A 162 18.33 -23.15 -10.06
C PRO A 162 17.50 -21.86 -9.93
N PHE A 163 16.49 -21.71 -10.78
CA PHE A 163 15.46 -20.69 -10.61
C PHE A 163 14.11 -21.23 -11.08
N ALA A 164 13.04 -20.71 -10.50
CA ALA A 164 11.67 -20.95 -10.91
C ALA A 164 10.94 -19.61 -10.98
N ILE A 165 10.10 -19.46 -12.01
CA ILE A 165 9.23 -18.30 -12.20
C ILE A 165 7.81 -18.80 -12.46
N GLY A 166 6.81 -18.14 -11.87
CA GLY A 166 5.42 -18.58 -11.93
C GLY A 166 4.42 -17.44 -11.81
N GLY A 167 3.15 -17.78 -12.05
CA GLY A 167 2.06 -16.81 -12.18
C GLY A 167 1.94 -16.23 -13.60
N SER A 168 0.97 -15.33 -13.80
CA SER A 168 0.69 -14.69 -15.09
C SER A 168 1.89 -13.89 -15.62
N GLY A 169 2.59 -13.19 -14.73
CA GLY A 169 3.70 -12.32 -15.10
C GLY A 169 4.99 -13.06 -15.45
N SER A 170 5.09 -14.37 -15.19
CA SER A 170 6.29 -15.14 -15.54
C SER A 170 6.53 -15.24 -17.04
N SER A 171 5.46 -15.17 -17.84
CA SER A 171 5.51 -15.24 -19.31
C SER A 171 6.39 -14.15 -19.93
N TYR A 172 6.48 -12.97 -19.29
CA TYR A 172 7.31 -11.85 -19.73
C TYR A 172 8.79 -11.99 -19.35
N LEU A 173 9.13 -12.94 -18.47
CA LEU A 173 10.43 -12.99 -17.79
C LEU A 173 11.42 -14.01 -18.35
N TYR A 174 10.97 -15.03 -19.09
CA TYR A 174 11.85 -16.10 -19.57
C TYR A 174 13.05 -15.55 -20.37
N GLY A 175 12.82 -14.68 -21.36
CA GLY A 175 13.90 -14.10 -22.15
C GLY A 175 14.85 -13.20 -21.35
N PHE A 176 14.37 -12.59 -20.25
CA PHE A 176 15.21 -11.82 -19.34
C PHE A 176 16.08 -12.75 -18.47
N PHE A 177 15.50 -13.81 -17.90
CA PHE A 177 16.24 -14.76 -17.07
C PHE A 177 17.31 -15.52 -17.85
N ASP A 178 17.04 -15.87 -19.12
CA ASP A 178 18.00 -16.54 -19.99
C ASP A 178 19.30 -15.74 -20.19
N GLN A 179 19.25 -14.41 -20.04
CA GLN A 179 20.42 -13.53 -20.16
C GLN A 179 20.98 -13.08 -18.80
N ALA A 180 20.10 -12.84 -17.83
CA ALA A 180 20.44 -12.18 -16.59
C ALA A 180 20.92 -13.16 -15.50
N TRP A 181 20.33 -14.36 -15.44
CA TRP A 181 20.72 -15.36 -14.44
C TRP A 181 22.08 -15.98 -14.77
N LYS A 182 22.89 -16.21 -13.74
CA LYS A 182 24.20 -16.84 -13.85
C LYS A 182 24.42 -17.78 -12.68
N GLU A 183 25.11 -18.88 -12.93
CA GLU A 183 25.54 -19.78 -11.88
C GLU A 183 26.52 -19.07 -10.93
N GLY A 184 26.41 -19.35 -9.63
CA GLY A 184 27.32 -18.80 -8.63
C GLY A 184 27.11 -17.32 -8.28
N MET A 185 25.91 -16.77 -8.51
CA MET A 185 25.55 -15.43 -8.05
C MET A 185 25.75 -15.26 -6.54
N THR A 186 26.14 -14.06 -6.15
CA THR A 186 26.13 -13.63 -4.75
C THR A 186 24.70 -13.36 -4.25
N LYS A 187 24.53 -13.27 -2.93
CA LYS A 187 23.25 -12.92 -2.29
C LYS A 187 22.65 -11.64 -2.86
N ASP A 188 23.46 -10.59 -2.97
CA ASP A 188 22.99 -9.27 -3.40
C ASP A 188 22.67 -9.25 -4.90
N GLU A 189 23.45 -9.93 -5.73
CA GLU A 189 23.14 -10.08 -7.16
C GLU A 189 21.83 -10.84 -7.39
N ALA A 190 21.61 -11.93 -6.64
CA ALA A 190 20.38 -12.71 -6.72
C ALA A 190 19.16 -11.91 -6.24
N GLU A 191 19.29 -11.14 -5.16
CA GLU A 191 18.22 -10.26 -4.71
C GLU A 191 17.89 -9.17 -5.74
N GLN A 192 18.91 -8.50 -6.29
CA GLN A 192 18.68 -7.47 -7.32
C GLN A 192 18.09 -8.06 -8.61
N LEU A 193 18.48 -9.28 -9.00
CA LEU A 193 17.86 -10.00 -10.10
C LEU A 193 16.36 -10.22 -9.84
N VAL A 194 16.00 -10.70 -8.65
CA VAL A 194 14.61 -10.95 -8.27
C VAL A 194 13.80 -9.65 -8.24
N VAL A 195 14.31 -8.59 -7.59
CA VAL A 195 13.62 -7.29 -7.52
C VAL A 195 13.39 -6.74 -8.92
N LYS A 196 14.42 -6.71 -9.76
CA LYS A 196 14.33 -6.24 -11.13
C LYS A 196 13.35 -7.07 -11.97
N ALA A 197 13.37 -8.39 -11.83
CA ALA A 197 12.46 -9.27 -12.54
C ALA A 197 10.99 -9.03 -12.16
N VAL A 198 10.69 -8.91 -10.85
CA VAL A 198 9.32 -8.61 -10.43
C VAL A 198 8.90 -7.22 -10.92
N SER A 199 9.77 -6.21 -10.86
CA SER A 199 9.47 -4.87 -11.41
C SER A 199 9.17 -4.90 -12.91
N LEU A 200 9.95 -5.66 -13.71
CA LEU A 200 9.68 -5.82 -15.14
C LEU A 200 8.33 -6.49 -15.41
N ALA A 201 7.95 -7.48 -14.60
CA ALA A 201 6.65 -8.11 -14.73
C ALA A 201 5.51 -7.17 -14.31
N ILE A 202 5.68 -6.40 -13.22
CA ILE A 202 4.71 -5.37 -12.78
C ILE A 202 4.43 -4.35 -13.90
N ALA A 203 5.46 -3.96 -14.65
CA ALA A 203 5.33 -3.00 -15.74
C ALA A 203 4.52 -3.50 -16.96
N ARG A 204 4.38 -4.82 -17.14
CA ARG A 204 3.79 -5.43 -18.34
C ARG A 204 2.56 -6.29 -18.07
N ASP A 205 2.51 -6.98 -16.94
CA ASP A 205 1.40 -7.81 -16.55
C ASP A 205 0.38 -7.00 -15.74
N GLY A 206 -0.79 -6.70 -16.35
CA GLY A 206 -1.86 -5.96 -15.66
C GLY A 206 -2.39 -6.65 -14.40
N ALA A 207 -2.16 -7.96 -14.29
CA ALA A 207 -2.58 -8.77 -13.17
C ALA A 207 -1.58 -8.68 -11.99
N SER A 208 -0.32 -8.34 -12.24
CA SER A 208 0.73 -8.13 -11.24
C SER A 208 0.85 -6.66 -10.82
N GLY A 209 1.31 -6.38 -9.60
CA GLY A 209 1.54 -4.99 -9.17
C GLY A 209 1.71 -4.79 -7.66
N GLY A 210 1.66 -3.52 -7.26
CA GLY A 210 1.80 -3.13 -5.85
C GLY A 210 3.26 -2.95 -5.47
N VAL A 211 3.73 -3.77 -4.52
CA VAL A 211 5.08 -3.74 -3.97
C VAL A 211 5.83 -5.01 -4.34
N VAL A 212 7.16 -5.01 -4.19
CA VAL A 212 7.96 -6.23 -4.25
C VAL A 212 8.31 -6.67 -2.83
N ARG A 213 8.03 -7.94 -2.51
CA ARG A 213 8.47 -8.59 -1.28
C ARG A 213 9.52 -9.63 -1.61
N THR A 214 10.62 -9.66 -0.88
CA THR A 214 11.62 -10.72 -1.00
C THR A 214 11.85 -11.43 0.34
N VAL A 215 12.22 -12.70 0.26
CA VAL A 215 12.62 -13.51 1.41
C VAL A 215 13.92 -14.21 1.06
N ILE A 216 14.98 -13.86 1.78
CA ILE A 216 16.30 -14.48 1.65
C ILE A 216 16.43 -15.53 2.75
N ILE A 217 16.82 -16.74 2.36
CA ILE A 217 16.94 -17.89 3.26
C ILE A 217 18.33 -18.49 3.08
N ASN A 218 19.09 -18.60 4.17
CA ASN A 218 20.43 -19.19 4.20
C ASN A 218 20.73 -19.87 5.55
N SER A 219 21.99 -20.26 5.76
CA SER A 219 22.45 -20.87 7.01
C SER A 219 22.36 -19.98 8.24
N GLU A 220 22.34 -18.65 8.07
CA GLU A 220 22.26 -17.66 9.16
C GLU A 220 20.81 -17.42 9.59
N GLY A 221 19.84 -17.77 8.74
CA GLY A 221 18.41 -17.62 9.00
C GLY A 221 17.67 -16.99 7.83
N VAL A 222 16.62 -16.23 8.16
CA VAL A 222 15.70 -15.65 7.19
C VAL A 222 15.68 -14.13 7.31
N LYS A 223 15.80 -13.44 6.17
CA LYS A 223 15.62 -11.99 6.07
C LYS A 223 14.51 -11.67 5.09
N ARG A 224 13.51 -10.91 5.53
CA ARG A 224 12.43 -10.41 4.67
C ARG A 224 12.70 -8.95 4.32
N ASN A 225 12.60 -8.61 3.05
CA ASN A 225 12.69 -7.22 2.60
C ASN A 225 11.39 -6.81 1.89
N PHE A 226 11.18 -5.51 1.86
CA PHE A 226 10.01 -4.87 1.29
C PHE A 226 10.46 -3.66 0.48
N TYR A 227 10.07 -3.62 -0.79
CA TYR A 227 10.38 -2.57 -1.73
C TYR A 227 9.08 -1.89 -2.14
N GLN A 228 8.94 -0.62 -1.73
CA GLN A 228 7.76 0.17 -2.06
C GLN A 228 7.65 0.37 -3.57
N GLY A 229 6.42 0.41 -4.08
CA GLY A 229 6.15 0.49 -5.52
C GLY A 229 6.68 1.77 -6.17
N ASP A 230 6.70 2.88 -5.42
CA ASP A 230 7.25 4.17 -5.84
C ASP A 230 8.78 4.22 -5.86
N ALA A 231 9.44 3.33 -5.11
CA ALA A 231 10.88 3.17 -5.11
C ALA A 231 11.38 2.19 -6.20
N LEU A 232 10.47 1.50 -6.91
CA LEU A 232 10.85 0.59 -7.98
C LEU A 232 11.26 1.37 -9.23
N PRO A 233 12.23 0.88 -10.01
CA PRO A 233 12.56 1.49 -11.30
C PRO A 233 11.36 1.46 -12.22
N LEU A 234 11.06 2.59 -12.85
CA LEU A 234 10.07 2.68 -13.92
C LEU A 234 10.66 2.20 -15.25
N TRP A 235 9.84 1.52 -16.04
CA TRP A 235 10.23 0.95 -17.31
C TRP A 235 9.49 1.60 -18.47
N HIS A 236 10.26 2.28 -19.34
CA HIS A 236 9.81 2.86 -20.62
C HIS A 236 8.59 3.79 -20.53
N GLU A 237 7.39 3.22 -20.51
CA GLU A 237 6.08 3.87 -20.66
C GLU A 237 5.33 3.97 -19.33
N GLU A 238 5.91 3.49 -18.23
CA GLU A 238 5.32 3.64 -16.92
C GLU A 238 5.26 5.12 -16.52
N LEU A 239 4.09 5.54 -16.04
CA LEU A 239 3.91 6.87 -15.48
C LEU A 239 4.57 6.92 -14.10
N GLU A 240 5.25 8.04 -13.83
CA GLU A 240 5.70 8.35 -12.49
C GLU A 240 4.53 8.24 -11.51
N PRO A 241 4.73 7.60 -10.34
CA PRO A 241 3.72 7.55 -9.30
C PRO A 241 3.29 8.98 -8.96
N GLN A 242 2.10 9.36 -9.40
CA GLN A 242 1.50 10.60 -8.97
C GLN A 242 0.88 10.32 -7.61
N ASN A 243 1.30 11.07 -6.60
CA ASN A 243 0.57 11.13 -5.33
C ASN A 243 -0.91 11.32 -5.67
N SER A 244 -1.78 10.51 -5.09
CA SER A 244 -3.19 10.52 -5.46
C SER A 244 -3.70 11.96 -5.36
N LEU A 245 -4.66 12.34 -6.20
CA LEU A 245 -5.33 13.63 -6.00
C LEU A 245 -5.90 13.72 -4.60
N LEU A 246 -6.19 12.62 -3.90
CA LEU A 246 -6.51 12.61 -2.47
C LEU A 246 -5.31 12.97 -1.59
N ASP A 247 -4.12 12.39 -1.78
CA ASP A 247 -2.91 12.78 -1.04
C ASP A 247 -2.52 14.23 -1.33
N SER A 248 -2.72 14.67 -2.57
CA SER A 248 -2.48 16.03 -3.04
C SER A 248 -3.56 17.00 -2.56
N CYS A 249 -4.83 16.60 -2.54
CA CYS A 249 -5.95 17.36 -2.00
C CYS A 249 -5.82 17.47 -0.48
N ILE A 250 -5.44 16.40 0.23
CA ILE A 250 -5.20 16.37 1.68
C ILE A 250 -3.96 17.19 2.04
N PHE A 251 -2.86 17.09 1.28
CA PHE A 251 -1.72 18.00 1.41
C PHE A 251 -2.11 19.46 1.13
N VAL A 252 -3.06 19.70 0.22
CA VAL A 252 -3.55 21.04 -0.06
C VAL A 252 -4.51 21.53 1.02
N VAL A 253 -5.36 20.66 1.59
CA VAL A 253 -6.23 20.98 2.72
C VAL A 253 -5.37 21.41 3.91
N GLY A 254 -4.21 20.78 4.10
CA GLY A 254 -3.22 21.15 5.12
C GLY A 254 -2.28 22.30 4.77
N ILE A 255 -2.36 22.90 3.58
CA ILE A 255 -1.54 24.05 3.16
C ILE A 255 -2.39 25.32 2.95
N LEU A 256 -3.71 25.19 2.83
CA LEU A 256 -4.60 26.32 2.57
C LEU A 256 -5.44 26.67 3.80
N PRO A 257 -5.08 27.69 4.58
CA PRO A 257 -6.10 28.62 4.98
C PRO A 257 -6.64 29.22 3.67
N PHE A 258 -7.96 29.30 3.51
CA PHE A 258 -8.72 30.04 2.47
C PHE A 258 -9.46 29.29 1.34
N VAL A 259 -10.79 29.39 1.47
CA VAL A 259 -11.83 29.80 0.50
C VAL A 259 -12.31 28.77 -0.54
N ALA A 260 -13.59 28.42 -0.36
CA ALA A 260 -14.66 28.07 -1.31
C ALA A 260 -14.55 26.77 -2.16
N ILE A 261 -15.52 25.88 -1.98
CA ILE A 261 -15.61 24.55 -2.57
C ILE A 261 -17.03 24.26 -3.09
N SER A 262 -17.14 23.85 -4.38
CA SER A 262 -18.30 23.24 -5.10
C SER A 262 -19.30 24.23 -5.76
N ILE A 263 -19.84 24.05 -7.00
CA ILE A 263 -20.72 22.96 -7.51
C ILE A 263 -20.67 22.75 -9.06
N ALA A 264 -21.01 21.54 -9.53
CA ALA A 264 -21.41 21.18 -10.91
C ALA A 264 -22.92 21.42 -11.20
N PRO A 265 -23.38 21.29 -12.47
CA PRO A 265 -24.26 20.16 -12.75
C PRO A 265 -23.98 19.44 -14.09
N ILE A 266 -24.06 18.10 -14.02
CA ILE A 266 -24.06 17.10 -15.11
C ILE A 266 -22.70 16.85 -15.78
N GLY A 267 -21.97 15.87 -15.22
CA GLY A 267 -20.82 15.21 -15.86
C GLY A 267 -19.49 15.91 -15.61
N SER A 268 -18.61 15.22 -14.85
CA SER A 268 -17.17 15.49 -14.75
C SER A 268 -16.77 16.71 -13.90
N GLY A 269 -15.94 16.44 -12.89
CA GLY A 269 -15.46 17.41 -11.91
C GLY A 269 -14.18 18.18 -12.29
N MET A 270 -13.81 19.25 -11.55
CA MET A 270 -12.61 20.07 -11.83
C MET A 270 -12.01 20.82 -10.60
N VAL A 271 -10.97 20.36 -9.90
CA VAL A 271 -10.35 21.03 -8.72
C VAL A 271 -9.17 21.98 -9.12
N ILE A 272 -8.86 23.06 -8.37
CA ILE A 272 -7.64 23.92 -8.53
C ILE A 272 -6.58 23.66 -7.43
N LEU A 273 -5.33 23.34 -7.80
CA LEU A 273 -4.15 23.34 -6.92
C LEU A 273 -2.99 24.18 -7.50
N PRO A 274 -2.03 24.72 -6.70
CA PRO A 274 -0.88 25.47 -7.24
C PRO A 274 0.45 24.70 -7.19
N ARG A 275 1.12 24.55 -8.35
CA ARG A 275 2.55 24.88 -8.56
C ARG A 275 2.91 24.78 -10.08
N PRO A 276 4.06 25.33 -10.53
CA PRO A 276 4.23 25.86 -11.88
C PRO A 276 4.70 24.79 -12.88
N CYS A 277 4.00 24.63 -14.00
CA CYS A 277 4.62 24.38 -15.30
C CYS A 277 3.62 24.70 -16.43
N SER A 278 4.00 25.66 -17.27
CA SER A 278 3.55 26.08 -18.61
C SER A 278 2.14 25.81 -19.16
N GLU A 279 1.58 26.92 -19.67
CA GLU A 279 0.80 27.08 -20.92
C GLU A 279 -0.68 26.68 -20.95
N GLU A 280 -1.54 27.34 -20.16
CA GLU A 280 -2.93 27.72 -20.55
C GLU A 280 -3.41 28.97 -19.74
N PRO A 281 -4.37 29.78 -20.22
CA PRO A 281 -4.70 31.07 -19.62
C PRO A 281 -5.58 30.98 -18.36
N TRP A 282 -5.13 31.68 -17.32
CA TRP A 282 -5.63 31.70 -15.92
C TRP A 282 -7.00 32.37 -15.72
N GLN A 283 -7.73 31.94 -14.68
CA GLN A 283 -8.97 32.60 -14.21
C GLN A 283 -8.97 32.81 -12.68
N THR A 284 -8.93 34.08 -12.24
CA THR A 284 -9.02 34.52 -10.83
C THR A 284 -10.43 35.01 -10.56
N LEU A 285 -11.04 34.72 -9.41
CA LEU A 285 -12.45 35.07 -9.13
C LEU A 285 -12.60 36.02 -7.92
N GLU A 286 -13.47 37.02 -8.05
CA GLU A 286 -13.92 37.97 -7.01
C GLU A 286 -15.36 37.61 -6.55
N PRO A 287 -15.64 37.44 -5.26
CA PRO A 287 -17.00 37.23 -4.78
C PRO A 287 -17.84 38.53 -4.93
N THR A 288 -19.12 38.39 -5.27
CA THR A 288 -20.03 39.54 -5.39
C THR A 288 -20.59 39.99 -4.04
N MET A 289 -20.62 39.12 -3.04
CA MET A 289 -20.69 39.53 -1.63
C MET A 289 -19.30 39.87 -1.12
N ALA A 290 -19.23 40.97 -0.39
CA ALA A 290 -17.99 41.51 0.12
C ALA A 290 -17.57 40.74 1.39
N PHE A 291 -16.36 40.18 1.40
CA PHE A 291 -15.80 39.40 2.51
C PHE A 291 -14.49 40.02 2.98
N HIS A 292 -14.07 39.71 4.20
CA HIS A 292 -12.77 40.08 4.76
C HIS A 292 -12.17 38.97 5.61
N ARG A 293 -10.83 38.94 5.69
CA ARG A 293 -10.05 37.92 6.39
C ARG A 293 -9.46 38.52 7.67
N PHE A 294 -9.81 37.94 8.81
CA PHE A 294 -9.32 38.36 10.13
C PHE A 294 -8.43 37.27 10.73
N SER A 295 -7.38 37.66 11.46
CA SER A 295 -6.61 36.70 12.27
C SER A 295 -7.37 36.41 13.57
N ILE A 296 -7.22 35.21 14.12
CA ILE A 296 -7.88 34.77 15.37
C ILE A 296 -6.81 34.45 16.40
N LYS A 297 -6.92 34.99 17.61
CA LYS A 297 -5.90 34.76 18.66
C LYS A 297 -5.81 33.27 18.99
N GLY A 298 -4.60 32.73 18.97
CA GLY A 298 -4.39 31.31 19.25
C GLY A 298 -5.03 30.39 18.22
N ARG A 299 -5.19 30.83 16.96
CA ARG A 299 -5.45 29.95 15.80
C ARG A 299 -4.40 30.25 14.72
N VAL A 300 -4.03 29.23 13.95
CA VAL A 300 -3.13 29.37 12.79
C VAL A 300 -3.89 29.47 11.47
N TYR A 301 -5.20 29.71 11.54
CA TYR A 301 -6.09 29.84 10.40
C TYR A 301 -7.05 31.04 10.61
N PRO A 302 -7.59 31.60 9.51
CA PRO A 302 -8.26 32.89 9.49
C PRO A 302 -9.78 32.79 9.67
N ALA A 303 -10.42 33.81 10.23
CA ALA A 303 -11.87 33.96 10.11
C ALA A 303 -12.22 34.67 8.80
N ILE A 304 -13.22 34.15 8.08
CA ILE A 304 -13.78 34.79 6.89
C ILE A 304 -15.17 35.30 7.23
N LEU A 305 -15.36 36.62 7.17
CA LEU A 305 -16.63 37.26 7.50
C LEU A 305 -17.12 38.17 6.38
N PRO A 306 -18.43 38.28 6.16
CA PRO A 306 -18.99 39.24 5.22
C PRO A 306 -18.76 40.66 5.76
N VAL A 307 -18.13 41.52 4.97
CA VAL A 307 -17.82 42.93 5.31
C VAL A 307 -18.11 43.79 4.11
N GLU A 308 -18.91 44.85 4.26
CA GLU A 308 -19.27 45.74 3.16
C GLU A 308 -18.04 46.33 2.44
N LYS A 309 -18.09 46.34 1.09
CA LYS A 309 -17.10 46.97 0.19
C LYS A 309 -15.67 46.39 0.23
N LYS A 310 -15.43 45.24 0.87
CA LYS A 310 -14.16 44.50 0.78
C LYS A 310 -14.27 43.27 -0.11
N LYS A 311 -13.23 42.96 -0.88
CA LYS A 311 -13.21 41.77 -1.74
C LYS A 311 -12.14 40.81 -1.26
N VAL A 312 -12.43 39.52 -1.34
CA VAL A 312 -11.45 38.46 -1.06
C VAL A 312 -11.12 37.75 -2.36
N ILE A 313 -9.84 37.76 -2.71
CA ILE A 313 -9.36 37.00 -3.86
C ILE A 313 -9.16 35.55 -3.42
N GLY A 314 -9.72 34.62 -4.17
CA GLY A 314 -9.66 33.19 -3.88
C GLY A 314 -9.51 32.34 -5.13
N ARG A 315 -9.44 31.02 -4.91
CA ARG A 315 -9.52 30.00 -5.95
C ARG A 315 -10.80 29.22 -5.73
N VAL A 316 -11.34 28.63 -6.80
CA VAL A 316 -12.57 27.84 -6.73
C VAL A 316 -12.24 26.41 -7.14
N LEU A 317 -12.57 25.45 -6.27
CA LEU A 317 -12.46 24.03 -6.56
C LEU A 317 -13.82 23.52 -7.06
N SER A 318 -13.84 22.94 -8.25
CA SER A 318 -14.98 22.21 -8.83
C SER A 318 -14.76 20.69 -8.75
N GLY A 319 -15.78 19.88 -9.01
CA GLY A 319 -15.64 18.42 -9.12
C GLY A 319 -15.45 17.59 -7.88
N ILE A 320 -15.70 18.20 -6.73
CA ILE A 320 -15.63 17.53 -5.45
C ILE A 320 -16.85 16.61 -5.32
N THR A 321 -16.58 15.34 -5.05
CA THR A 321 -17.61 14.32 -4.85
C THR A 321 -18.39 14.59 -3.57
N PRO A 322 -19.61 14.05 -3.41
CA PRO A 322 -20.36 14.18 -2.16
C PRO A 322 -19.61 13.67 -0.92
N LEU A 323 -18.79 12.62 -1.08
CA LEU A 323 -17.98 12.07 0.02
C LEU A 323 -16.85 13.01 0.42
N GLU A 324 -16.12 13.57 -0.55
CA GLU A 324 -15.08 14.57 -0.29
C GLU A 324 -15.69 15.85 0.32
N LEU A 325 -16.87 16.26 -0.15
CA LEU A 325 -17.60 17.38 0.43
C LEU A 325 -17.97 17.14 1.90
N HIS A 326 -18.32 15.91 2.26
CA HIS A 326 -18.57 15.51 3.64
C HIS A 326 -17.30 15.57 4.51
N ILE A 327 -16.14 15.17 3.97
CA ILE A 327 -14.84 15.30 4.66
C ILE A 327 -14.54 16.78 4.94
N PHE A 328 -14.84 17.69 3.99
CA PHE A 328 -14.71 19.13 4.23
C PHE A 328 -15.64 19.65 5.33
N ASP A 329 -16.90 19.17 5.37
CA ASP A 329 -17.84 19.53 6.45
C ASP A 329 -17.30 19.09 7.83
N ILE A 330 -16.70 17.90 7.90
CA ILE A 330 -16.07 17.38 9.13
C ILE A 330 -14.83 18.19 9.50
N PHE A 331 -13.97 18.50 8.53
CA PHE A 331 -12.73 19.24 8.75
C PHE A 331 -12.99 20.67 9.23
N GLU A 332 -13.95 21.36 8.64
CA GLU A 332 -14.25 22.76 8.99
C GLU A 332 -15.01 22.89 10.31
N ASP A 333 -15.63 21.81 10.76
CA ASP A 333 -16.24 21.65 12.08
C ASP A 333 -17.33 22.73 12.34
N VAL A 334 -17.75 22.89 13.60
CA VAL A 334 -18.76 23.87 14.04
C VAL A 334 -18.31 25.33 13.87
N GLU A 335 -17.02 25.57 13.63
CA GLU A 335 -16.44 26.92 13.52
C GLU A 335 -16.81 27.63 12.21
N TYR A 336 -17.06 26.89 11.14
CA TYR A 336 -17.47 27.46 9.86
C TYR A 336 -18.79 26.90 9.37
N LYS A 337 -19.59 27.79 8.79
CA LYS A 337 -20.84 27.43 8.14
C LYS A 337 -20.69 27.49 6.62
N ARG A 338 -21.07 26.39 5.96
CA ARG A 338 -21.17 26.36 4.50
C ARG A 338 -22.34 27.23 4.03
N CYS A 339 -22.04 28.20 3.16
CA CYS A 339 -22.98 29.14 2.57
C CYS A 339 -22.78 29.20 1.06
N THR A 340 -23.84 29.46 0.29
CA THR A 340 -23.72 29.69 -1.16
C THR A 340 -23.37 31.15 -1.42
N VAL A 341 -22.34 31.38 -2.22
CA VAL A 341 -21.85 32.70 -2.64
C VAL A 341 -21.77 32.78 -4.16
N GLU A 342 -21.90 33.97 -4.71
CA GLU A 342 -21.65 34.23 -6.12
C GLU A 342 -20.22 34.77 -6.29
N VAL A 343 -19.51 34.25 -7.29
CA VAL A 343 -18.13 34.57 -7.63
C VAL A 343 -18.04 34.98 -9.10
N SER A 344 -17.26 36.00 -9.41
CA SER A 344 -17.10 36.56 -10.75
C SER A 344 -15.65 36.52 -11.19
N LEU A 345 -15.36 36.27 -12.46
CA LEU A 345 -13.98 36.30 -12.96
C LEU A 345 -13.39 37.70 -12.85
N MET A 346 -12.07 37.81 -12.69
CA MET A 346 -11.36 39.08 -12.61
C MET A 346 -11.45 39.87 -13.93
N ASP A 347 -11.70 39.18 -15.05
CA ASP A 347 -12.01 39.80 -16.33
C ASP A 347 -13.49 40.27 -16.43
N GLY A 348 -14.29 40.04 -15.39
CA GLY A 348 -15.70 40.41 -15.28
C GLY A 348 -16.65 39.61 -16.19
N SER A 349 -16.14 38.58 -16.88
CA SER A 349 -16.84 37.95 -18.01
C SER A 349 -17.90 36.92 -17.60
N GLN A 350 -17.73 36.27 -16.44
CA GLN A 350 -18.62 35.19 -16.00
C GLN A 350 -18.88 35.26 -14.49
N LYS A 351 -20.13 35.04 -14.10
CA LYS A 351 -20.57 34.83 -12.72
C LYS A 351 -20.91 33.37 -12.50
N LEU A 352 -20.47 32.81 -11.37
CA LEU A 352 -20.65 31.42 -10.98
C LEU A 352 -21.17 31.37 -9.54
N GLN A 353 -21.92 30.31 -9.20
CA GLN A 353 -22.28 30.02 -7.82
C GLN A 353 -21.30 29.01 -7.23
N ALA A 354 -20.84 29.27 -6.00
CA ALA A 354 -19.95 28.40 -5.26
C ALA A 354 -20.39 28.27 -3.80
N HIS A 355 -20.07 27.19 -3.10
CA HIS A 355 -20.17 27.17 -1.64
C HIS A 355 -18.88 27.69 -1.00
N ALA A 356 -19.01 28.40 0.11
CA ALA A 356 -17.91 28.92 0.91
C ALA A 356 -18.16 28.65 2.39
N TYR A 357 -17.09 28.34 3.12
CA TYR A 357 -17.09 28.23 4.57
C TYR A 357 -16.87 29.62 5.16
N VAL A 358 -17.91 30.12 5.83
CA VAL A 358 -17.94 31.43 6.47
C VAL A 358 -17.86 31.23 7.97
N TRP A 359 -17.02 32.00 8.64
CA TRP A 359 -16.87 31.92 10.08
C TRP A 359 -18.22 32.08 10.78
N ALA A 360 -18.59 31.10 11.60
CA ALA A 360 -19.94 31.01 12.17
C ALA A 360 -20.20 32.13 13.21
N ASN A 361 -19.16 32.55 13.94
CA ASN A 361 -19.28 33.55 15.00
C ASN A 361 -18.77 34.94 14.56
N SER A 362 -19.65 35.74 13.96
CA SER A 362 -19.32 37.10 13.51
C SER A 362 -18.92 38.08 14.62
N GLY A 363 -19.22 37.78 15.90
CA GLY A 363 -18.89 38.61 17.05
C GLY A 363 -17.73 38.07 17.90
N ASP A 364 -16.89 37.19 17.35
CA ASP A 364 -15.81 36.56 18.11
C ASP A 364 -14.81 37.61 18.65
N PRO A 365 -14.62 37.73 19.98
CA PRO A 365 -13.73 38.70 20.60
C PRO A 365 -12.24 38.42 20.33
N ASN A 366 -11.90 37.23 19.81
CA ASN A 366 -10.54 36.84 19.47
C ASN A 366 -10.13 37.27 18.06
N LEU A 367 -11.04 37.84 17.26
CA LEU A 367 -10.73 38.39 15.95
C LEU A 367 -9.86 39.64 16.10
N TYR A 368 -8.71 39.65 15.43
CA TYR A 368 -7.79 40.77 15.46
C TYR A 368 -7.03 40.89 14.15
N GLY A 369 -6.78 42.14 13.74
CA GLY A 369 -5.93 42.46 12.60
C GLY A 369 -6.43 41.92 11.25
N ASP A 370 -5.73 42.34 10.21
CA ASP A 370 -5.90 41.75 8.88
C ASP A 370 -5.06 40.47 8.81
N TRP A 371 -5.61 39.44 8.19
CA TRP A 371 -4.85 38.25 7.89
C TRP A 371 -4.21 38.38 6.50
N ILE A 372 -2.88 38.22 6.42
CA ILE A 372 -2.09 38.40 5.19
C ILE A 372 -1.41 37.09 4.81
N PHE A 373 -1.62 36.66 3.55
CA PHE A 373 -1.17 35.34 3.07
C PHE A 373 0.32 35.12 3.13
N GLU A 374 1.10 36.07 2.64
CA GLU A 374 2.54 35.85 2.56
C GLU A 374 3.22 35.88 3.93
N GLU A 375 2.68 36.63 4.89
CA GLU A 375 3.17 36.64 6.27
C GLU A 375 2.90 35.29 6.95
N TRP A 376 1.67 34.79 6.83
CA TRP A 376 1.30 33.48 7.35
C TRP A 376 2.09 32.34 6.70
N ARG A 377 2.27 32.40 5.38
CA ARG A 377 2.97 31.38 4.60
C ARG A 377 4.40 31.18 5.10
N GLN A 378 5.07 32.26 5.48
CA GLN A 378 6.41 32.20 6.02
C GLN A 378 6.44 31.75 7.49
N ALA A 379 5.50 32.22 8.31
CA ALA A 379 5.54 32.05 9.75
C ALA A 379 4.86 30.77 10.28
N GLN A 380 3.74 30.35 9.69
CA GLN A 380 2.81 29.39 10.31
C GLN A 380 2.46 28.20 9.41
N MET A 381 2.77 28.25 8.11
CA MET A 381 2.42 27.20 7.15
C MET A 381 2.96 25.83 7.54
N LYS A 382 4.21 25.74 8.03
CA LYS A 382 4.82 24.45 8.41
C LYS A 382 4.09 23.80 9.59
N ASP A 383 3.72 24.59 10.59
CA ASP A 383 3.02 24.10 11.78
C ASP A 383 1.57 23.72 11.46
N PHE A 384 0.93 24.46 10.55
CA PHE A 384 -0.39 24.11 10.03
C PHE A 384 -0.39 22.76 9.29
N ILE A 385 0.57 22.53 8.38
CA ILE A 385 0.72 21.25 7.67
C ILE A 385 0.89 20.10 8.66
N LYS A 386 1.78 20.27 9.64
CA LYS A 386 2.06 19.24 10.64
C LYS A 386 0.83 18.90 11.48
N MET A 387 0.02 19.90 11.83
CA MET A 387 -1.24 19.71 12.54
C MET A 387 -2.27 18.97 11.67
N THR A 388 -2.43 19.36 10.41
CA THR A 388 -3.39 18.70 9.51
C THR A 388 -3.02 17.25 9.25
N MET A 389 -1.72 16.92 9.11
CA MET A 389 -1.27 15.53 9.00
C MET A 389 -1.68 14.70 10.22
N ARG A 390 -1.50 15.25 11.42
CA ARG A 390 -1.88 14.57 12.66
C ARG A 390 -3.40 14.37 12.78
N PHE A 391 -4.21 15.36 12.39
CA PHE A 391 -5.67 15.22 12.35
C PHE A 391 -6.10 14.09 11.40
N MET A 392 -5.43 13.94 10.25
CA MET A 392 -5.71 12.85 9.31
C MET A 392 -5.38 11.48 9.91
N GLU A 393 -4.26 11.34 10.62
CA GLU A 393 -3.89 10.11 11.34
C GLU A 393 -4.90 9.76 12.44
N GLU A 394 -5.48 10.76 13.11
CA GLU A 394 -6.49 10.59 14.17
C GLU A 394 -7.89 10.25 13.60
N LEU A 395 -8.23 10.71 12.39
CA LEU A 395 -9.48 10.38 11.68
C LEU A 395 -9.59 8.90 11.28
N GLU A 396 -8.45 8.23 11.08
CA GLU A 396 -8.41 6.79 10.77
C GLU A 396 -8.65 5.91 12.01
N GLN A 397 -8.70 6.50 13.21
CA GLN A 397 -8.90 5.78 14.47
C GLN A 397 -10.39 5.76 14.88
N PRO A 398 -10.86 4.69 15.55
CA PRO A 398 -12.27 4.55 15.96
C PRO A 398 -12.76 5.58 16.99
N GLU A 399 -11.86 6.32 17.64
CA GLU A 399 -12.14 7.39 18.61
C GLU A 399 -11.68 8.76 18.06
N SER A 400 -12.18 9.13 16.88
CA SER A 400 -11.78 10.37 16.20
C SER A 400 -12.16 11.61 17.01
N LYS A 401 -11.18 12.49 17.29
CA LYS A 401 -11.41 13.79 17.91
C LYS A 401 -11.78 14.85 16.87
N ALA A 402 -12.53 15.88 17.29
CA ALA A 402 -12.83 17.02 16.44
C ALA A 402 -11.55 17.84 16.14
N ARG A 403 -11.48 18.53 14.99
CA ARG A 403 -10.29 19.32 14.60
C ARG A 403 -9.90 20.33 15.69
N VAL A 404 -10.89 20.94 16.35
CA VAL A 404 -10.69 21.90 17.43
C VAL A 404 -10.02 21.26 18.65
N GLU A 405 -10.40 20.03 19.00
CA GLU A 405 -9.81 19.29 20.12
C GLU A 405 -8.36 18.86 19.82
N THR A 406 -8.11 18.39 18.59
CA THR A 406 -6.73 18.10 18.12
C THR A 406 -5.88 19.36 18.16
N TYR A 407 -6.44 20.52 17.77
CA TYR A 407 -5.75 21.81 17.82
C TYR A 407 -5.42 22.25 19.25
N GLU A 408 -6.39 22.22 20.17
CA GLU A 408 -6.18 22.58 21.57
C GLU A 408 -5.11 21.69 22.22
N SER A 409 -5.10 20.39 21.90
CA SER A 409 -4.07 19.46 22.38
C SER A 409 -2.66 19.72 21.84
N PHE A 410 -2.54 20.39 20.69
CA PHE A 410 -1.26 20.67 20.05
C PHE A 410 -0.62 21.97 20.55
N TYR A 411 -1.43 23.00 20.84
CA TYR A 411 -0.97 24.33 21.23
C TYR A 411 -1.09 24.63 22.74
N GLN A 412 -1.87 23.87 23.50
CA GLN A 412 -1.81 23.90 24.95
C GLN A 412 -0.83 22.82 25.44
N PRO A 413 0.31 23.19 26.06
CA PRO A 413 1.10 22.22 26.81
C PRO A 413 0.20 21.64 27.89
N SER A 414 0.22 20.32 28.04
CA SER A 414 -0.28 19.66 29.25
C SER A 414 0.24 20.43 30.46
N GLY A 415 -0.66 21.00 31.26
CA GLY A 415 -0.32 21.66 32.52
C GLY A 415 0.33 20.71 33.51
#